data_AF-A0A1A7BWT6-F1
#
_entry.id   AF-A0A1A7BWT6-F1
#
_cell.length_a   1.000
_cell.length_b   1.000
_cell.length_c   1.000
_cell.angle_alpha   90.00
_cell.angle_beta   90.00
_cell.angle_gamma   90.00
#
_symmetry.space_group_name_H-M   'P 1'
#
loop_
_entity.id
_entity.type
_entity.pdbx_description
1 polymer ?
#
loop_
_entity_poly.entity_id
_entity_poly.type
_entity_poly.pdbx_seq_one_letter_code
_entity_poly.pdbx_strand_id
1 'polypeptide(L)' 'MPQLPHELAYLWTWFTQLNQKRQCGMAVNALTSAEILGWQARHQVRFDPFEEGVIDRLDALFIHHQNKKDK' A
#
# COMPACT_ATOMS: atom_id res chain seq x y z
N MET A 1 4.36 8.44 -18.05
CA MET A 1 4.33 7.60 -16.83
C MET A 1 5.31 6.46 -17.05
N PRO A 2 6.19 6.12 -16.10
CA PRO A 2 7.02 4.93 -16.24
C PRO A 2 6.10 3.72 -16.43
N GLN A 3 6.36 2.94 -17.48
CA GLN A 3 5.57 1.76 -17.83
C GLN A 3 5.98 0.67 -16.85
N LEU A 4 5.21 0.51 -15.77
CA LEU A 4 5.44 -0.58 -14.82
C LEU A 4 5.31 -1.90 -15.59
N PRO A 5 6.22 -2.88 -15.37
CA PRO A 5 6.02 -4.22 -15.89
C PRO A 5 4.62 -4.71 -15.54
N HIS A 6 3.91 -5.35 -16.48
CA HIS A 6 2.57 -5.88 -16.23
C HIS A 6 2.53 -6.80 -15.00
N GLU A 7 3.63 -7.53 -14.78
CA GLU A 7 3.88 -8.37 -13.62
C GLU A 7 3.94 -7.61 -12.29
N LEU A 8 4.10 -6.29 -12.27
CA LEU A 8 4.11 -5.48 -11.04
C LEU A 8 2.92 -4.51 -10.97
N ALA A 9 2.13 -4.40 -12.05
CA ALA A 9 0.97 -3.52 -12.09
C ALA A 9 -0.11 -3.90 -11.06
N TYR A 10 -0.20 -5.20 -10.71
CA TYR A 10 -1.11 -5.68 -9.69
C TYR A 10 -0.75 -5.12 -8.29
N LEU A 11 0.55 -5.00 -7.97
CA LEU A 11 1.01 -4.46 -6.69
C LEU A 11 0.61 -3.01 -6.50
N TRP A 12 0.73 -2.22 -7.56
CA TRP A 12 0.26 -0.83 -7.53
C TRP A 12 -1.26 -0.75 -7.36
N THR A 13 -1.99 -1.66 -8.00
CA THR A 13 -3.45 -1.75 -7.86
C THR A 13 -3.83 -2.14 -6.43
N TRP A 14 -3.13 -3.09 -5.81
CA TRP A 14 -3.36 -3.48 -4.42
C TRP A 14 -3.03 -2.33 -3.46
N PHE A 15 -1.89 -1.68 -3.64
CA PHE A 15 -1.47 -0.54 -2.84
C PHE A 15 -2.47 0.62 -2.90
N THR A 16 -2.98 0.95 -4.09
CA THR A 16 -3.97 2.02 -4.26
C THR A 16 -5.31 1.67 -3.61
N GLN A 17 -5.76 0.42 -3.70
CA GLN A 17 -6.97 -0.05 -3.01
C GLN A 17 -6.83 -0.06 -1.48
N LEU A 18 -5.67 -0.49 -0.97
CA LEU A 18 -5.32 -0.40 0.45
C LEU A 18 -5.33 1.05 0.92
N ASN A 19 -4.70 1.96 0.18
CA ASN A 19 -4.68 3.39 0.51
C ASN A 19 -6.05 4.06 0.44
N GLN A 20 -6.97 3.62 -0.42
CA GLN A 20 -8.34 4.15 -0.42
C GLN A 20 -9.13 3.77 0.84
N LYS A 21 -8.81 2.63 1.45
CA LYS A 21 -9.49 2.12 2.65
C LYS A 21 -8.77 2.49 3.95
N ARG A 22 -7.52 2.93 3.84
CA ARG A 22 -6.76 3.49 4.95
C ARG A 22 -7.59 4.56 5.64
N GLN A 23 -7.66 4.49 6.97
CA GLN A 23 -8.27 5.56 7.73
C GLN A 23 -7.46 6.86 7.56
N CYS A 24 -8.03 7.82 6.82
CA CYS A 24 -7.55 9.19 6.77
C CYS A 24 -8.09 9.96 7.99
N GLY A 25 -7.35 9.89 9.11
CA GLY A 25 -7.52 10.82 10.23
C GLY A 25 -6.85 12.17 9.94
N MET A 26 -6.49 12.92 11.01
CA MET A 26 -5.73 14.18 10.89
C MET A 26 -4.34 14.01 10.28
N ALA A 27 -3.83 12.78 10.19
CA ALA A 27 -2.58 12.43 9.51
C ALA A 27 -2.71 11.07 8.80
N VAL A 28 -1.89 10.85 7.78
CA VAL A 28 -1.77 9.55 7.10
C VAL A 28 -0.89 8.64 7.95
N ASN A 29 -1.49 7.58 8.49
CA ASN A 29 -0.78 6.56 9.28
C ASN A 29 -0.30 5.41 8.41
N ALA A 30 0.74 4.70 8.86
CA ALA A 30 1.22 3.47 8.21
C ALA A 30 0.13 2.39 8.13
N LEU A 31 0.20 1.56 7.07
CA LEU A 31 -0.72 0.45 6.87
C LEU A 31 -0.46 -0.54 7.99
N THR A 32 -1.49 -0.82 8.78
CA THR A 32 -1.38 -1.80 9.85
C THR A 32 -1.47 -3.22 9.30
N SER A 33 -0.81 -4.17 9.95
CA SER A 33 -0.92 -5.59 9.57
C SER A 33 -2.38 -6.07 9.57
N ALA A 34 -3.23 -5.52 10.44
CA ALA A 34 -4.66 -5.82 10.47
C ALA A 34 -5.40 -5.34 9.20
N GLU A 35 -5.06 -4.17 8.67
CA GLU A 35 -5.62 -3.67 7.41
C GLU A 35 -5.19 -4.52 6.22
N ILE A 36 -3.92 -4.92 6.17
CA ILE A 36 -3.38 -5.80 5.13
C ILE A 36 -4.06 -7.17 5.18
N LEU A 37 -4.12 -7.80 6.36
CA LEU A 37 -4.79 -9.09 6.54
C LEU A 37 -6.29 -9.02 6.23
N GLY A 38 -6.97 -7.95 6.64
CA GLY A 38 -8.38 -7.72 6.33
C GLY A 38 -8.64 -7.54 4.83
N TRP A 39 -7.72 -6.87 4.12
CA TRP A 39 -7.79 -6.73 2.67
C TRP A 39 -7.54 -8.07 1.98
N GLN A 40 -6.53 -8.82 2.40
CA GLN A 40 -6.23 -10.17 1.89
C GLN A 40 -7.43 -11.11 2.02
N ALA A 41 -8.06 -11.13 3.21
CA ALA A 41 -9.25 -11.93 3.45
C ALA A 41 -10.44 -11.52 2.56
N ARG A 42 -10.65 -10.21 2.35
CA ARG A 42 -11.74 -9.68 1.53
C ARG A 42 -11.58 -9.99 0.04
N HIS A 43 -10.35 -9.94 -0.45
CA HIS A 43 -10.04 -10.15 -1.86
C HIS A 43 -9.65 -11.59 -2.18
N GLN A 44 -9.60 -12.47 -1.16
CA GLN A 44 -9.12 -13.85 -1.25
C GLN A 44 -7.72 -13.97 -1.89
N VAL A 45 -6.87 -12.99 -1.59
CA VAL A 45 -5.49 -12.92 -2.08
C VAL A 45 -4.55 -13.24 -0.93
N ARG A 46 -3.52 -14.04 -1.18
CA ARG A 46 -2.40 -14.25 -0.26
C ARG A 46 -1.19 -13.49 -0.79
N PHE A 47 -0.50 -12.78 0.08
CA PHE A 47 0.78 -12.14 -0.26
C PHE A 47 1.89 -13.15 -0.01
N ASP A 48 2.84 -13.25 -0.93
CA ASP A 48 4.13 -13.87 -0.65
C ASP A 48 5.06 -12.82 0.01
N PRO A 49 6.17 -13.26 0.61
CA PRO A 49 7.10 -12.34 1.29
C PRO A 49 7.65 -11.22 0.38
N PHE A 50 7.65 -11.45 -0.93
CA PHE A 50 8.02 -10.44 -1.91
C PHE A 50 6.98 -9.33 -2.00
N GLU A 51 5.69 -9.65 -2.17
CA GLU A 51 4.65 -8.63 -2.26
C GLU A 51 4.51 -7.85 -0.96
N GLU A 52 4.60 -8.53 0.18
CA GLU A 52 4.59 -7.88 1.51
C GLU A 52 5.72 -6.84 1.60
N GLY A 53 6.96 -7.23 1.25
CA GLY A 53 8.10 -6.32 1.25
C GLY A 53 7.99 -5.15 0.26
N VAL A 54 7.31 -5.35 -0.88
CA VAL A 54 7.05 -4.27 -1.85
C VAL A 54 5.99 -3.31 -1.32
N ILE A 55 4.88 -3.82 -0.78
CA ILE A 55 3.80 -3.00 -0.23
C ILE A 55 4.31 -2.18 0.96
N ASP A 56 5.09 -2.76 1.86
CA ASP A 56 5.70 -2.05 2.99
C ASP A 56 6.63 -0.91 2.55
N ARG A 57 7.46 -1.15 1.53
CA ARG A 57 8.33 -0.10 0.97
C ARG A 57 7.54 1.01 0.28
N LEU A 58 6.52 0.65 -0.50
CA LEU A 58 5.62 1.63 -1.13
C LEU A 58 4.94 2.48 -0.05
N ASP A 59 4.56 1.86 1.05
CA ASP A 59 3.90 2.54 2.15
C ASP A 59 4.82 3.53 2.86
N ALA A 60 6.03 3.10 3.21
CA ALA A 60 7.04 3.97 3.79
C ALA A 60 7.38 5.16 2.88
N LEU A 61 7.50 4.93 1.56
CA LEU A 61 7.72 5.98 0.58
C LEU A 61 6.55 6.97 0.49
N PHE A 62 5.32 6.47 0.55
CA PHE A 62 4.12 7.29 0.50
C PHE A 62 4.02 8.20 1.73
N ILE A 63 4.21 7.64 2.93
CA ILE A 63 4.24 8.43 4.19
C ILE A 63 5.34 9.48 4.14
N HIS A 64 6.55 9.10 3.71
CA HIS A 64 7.66 10.04 3.58
C HIS A 64 7.33 11.19 2.61
N HIS A 65 6.71 10.88 1.45
CA HIS A 65 6.30 11.91 0.50
C HIS A 65 5.16 12.78 1.06
N GLN A 66 4.19 12.22 1.76
CA GLN A 66 3.08 12.95 2.37
C GLN A 66 3.61 13.96 3.40
N ASN A 67 4.46 13.52 4.31
CA ASN A 67 5.09 14.36 5.34
C ASN A 67 6.01 15.44 4.75
N LYS A 68 6.59 15.18 3.57
CA LYS A 68 7.41 16.16 2.86
C LYS A 68 6.57 17.25 2.16
N LYS A 69 5.30 16.97 1.84
CA LYS A 69 4.35 17.95 1.29
C LYS A 69 3.76 18.88 2.36
N ASP A 70 3.83 18.48 3.62
CA ASP A 70 3.31 19.23 4.78
C ASP A 70 4.31 20.27 5.34
N LYS A 71 5.54 20.32 4.79
CA LYS A 71 6.56 21.33 5.09
C LYS A 71 6.74 22.29 3.92
#